data_AF-A0A7C2NBX0-F1
#
_entry.id   AF-A0A7C2NBX0-F1
#
_cell.length_a   1.000
_cell.length_b   1.000
_cell.length_c   1.000
_cell.angle_alpha   90.00
_cell.angle_beta   90.00
_cell.angle_gamma   90.00
#
_symmetry.space_group_name_H-M   'P 1'
#
loop_
_entity.id
_entity.type
_entity.pdbx_description
1 polymer ?
#
loop_
_entity_poly.entity_id
_entity_poly.type
_entity_poly.pdbx_seq_one_letter_code
_entity_poly.pdbx_strand_id
1 'polypeptide(L)' 'MYVIRLNSDGSMDNTFGTNGKVVVNNIAGGNGDYGISIYVDSNGKVYVTGESYNNSSNYDMYVIEIE' A
#
# COMPACT_ATOMS: atom_id res chain seq x y z
N MET A 1 2.99 4.96 -3.23
CA MET A 1 2.99 3.49 -3.11
C MET A 1 1.91 2.88 -4.00
N TYR A 2 2.21 1.76 -4.67
CA TYR A 2 1.31 1.07 -5.59
C TYR A 2 1.22 -0.42 -5.22
N VAL A 3 0.01 -0.91 -4.95
CA VAL A 3 -0.23 -2.30 -4.57
C VAL A 3 -1.24 -2.91 -5.54
N ILE A 4 -0.96 -4.11 -6.02
CA ILE A 4 -1.86 -4.88 -6.89
C ILE A 4 -2.14 -6.23 -6.26
N ARG A 5 -3.33 -6.76 -6.58
CA ARG A 5 -3.66 -8.15 -6.29
C ARG A 5 -3.86 -8.89 -7.61
N LEU A 6 -3.26 -10.07 -7.69
CA LEU A 6 -3.37 -10.97 -8.82
C LEU A 6 -4.12 -12.22 -8.39
N ASN A 7 -4.94 -12.75 -9.29
CA ASN A 7 -5.51 -14.09 -9.18
C ASN A 7 -4.40 -15.15 -9.35
N SER A 8 -4.72 -16.42 -9.06
CA SER A 8 -3.79 -17.54 -9.22
C SER A 8 -3.32 -17.75 -10.66
N ASP A 9 -4.08 -17.27 -11.65
CA ASP A 9 -3.73 -17.31 -13.08
C ASP A 9 -2.89 -16.11 -13.55
N GLY A 10 -2.54 -15.19 -12.63
CA GLY A 10 -1.77 -13.98 -12.92
C GLY A 10 -2.60 -12.81 -13.47
N SER A 11 -3.91 -12.97 -13.69
CA SER A 11 -4.79 -11.86 -14.05
C SER A 11 -5.02 -10.92 -12.86
N MET A 12 -5.36 -9.66 -13.12
CA MET A 12 -5.70 -8.70 -12.06
C MET A 12 -6.97 -9.13 -11.34
N ASP A 13 -6.93 -9.19 -10.00
CA ASP A 13 -8.13 -9.35 -9.19
C ASP A 13 -8.89 -8.03 -9.15
N ASN A 14 -9.85 -7.84 -10.04
CA ASN A 14 -10.63 -6.60 -10.14
C ASN A 14 -11.51 -6.31 -8.92
N THR A 15 -11.62 -7.23 -7.95
CA THR A 15 -12.33 -7.00 -6.70
C THR A 15 -11.48 -6.27 -5.65
N PHE A 16 -10.16 -6.24 -5.83
CA PHE A 16 -9.25 -5.52 -4.94
C PHE A 16 -9.18 -4.02 -5.26
N GLY A 17 -9.48 -3.18 -4.28
CA GLY A 17 -9.37 -1.72 -4.42
C GLY A 17 -10.14 -1.19 -5.63
N THR A 18 -9.48 -0.40 -6.49
CA THR A 18 -10.07 0.14 -7.73
C THR A 18 -9.41 -0.50 -8.95
N ASN A 19 -10.11 -1.43 -9.61
CA ASN A 19 -9.62 -2.19 -10.77
C ASN A 19 -8.33 -2.99 -10.45
N GLY A 20 -8.33 -3.68 -9.30
CA GLY A 20 -7.26 -4.58 -8.86
C GLY A 20 -6.04 -3.91 -8.26
N LYS A 21 -6.16 -2.64 -7.89
CA LYS A 21 -5.05 -1.86 -7.34
C LYS A 21 -5.50 -0.86 -6.28
N VAL A 22 -4.56 -0.57 -5.39
CA VAL A 22 -4.63 0.55 -4.47
C VAL A 22 -3.42 1.45 -4.72
N VAL A 23 -3.67 2.74 -4.86
CA VAL A 23 -2.63 3.76 -4.99
C VAL A 23 -2.75 4.70 -3.81
N VAL A 24 -1.70 4.74 -3.00
CA VAL A 24 -1.62 5.66 -1.86
C VAL A 24 -0.47 6.63 -2.12
N ASN A 25 -0.77 7.91 -2.02
CA ASN A 25 0.19 8.99 -2.21
C ASN A 25 0.21 9.87 -0.97
N ASN A 26 1.33 10.56 -0.77
CA ASN A 26 1.45 11.63 0.21
C ASN A 26 1.17 11.15 1.65
N ILE A 27 1.64 9.95 2.02
CA ILE A 27 1.30 9.31 3.31
C ILE A 27 1.74 10.20 4.47
N ALA A 28 2.97 10.74 4.43
CA ALA A 28 3.51 11.65 5.42
C ALA A 28 3.58 13.12 4.95
N GLY A 29 2.92 13.46 3.84
CA GLY A 29 2.90 14.83 3.32
C GLY A 29 4.00 15.18 2.32
N GLY A 30 4.94 14.29 2.01
CA GLY A 30 5.95 14.49 0.96
C GLY A 30 5.69 13.70 -0.33
N ASN A 31 6.74 13.52 -1.15
CA ASN A 31 6.62 13.02 -2.53
C ASN A 31 7.21 11.62 -2.77
N GLY A 32 7.57 10.88 -1.71
CA GLY A 32 8.12 9.54 -1.83
C GLY A 32 7.48 8.60 -0.81
N ASP A 33 6.76 7.57 -1.30
CA ASP A 33 6.09 6.57 -0.46
C ASP A 33 6.53 5.16 -0.87
N TYR A 34 7.29 4.50 0.01
CA TYR A 34 7.90 3.20 -0.25
C TYR A 34 7.22 2.12 0.59
N GLY A 35 6.65 1.10 -0.05
CA GLY A 35 6.15 -0.09 0.62
C GLY A 35 7.28 -1.09 0.83
N ILE A 36 7.47 -1.56 2.07
CA ILE A 36 8.54 -2.48 2.45
C ILE A 36 8.00 -3.88 2.73
N SER A 37 6.84 -3.98 3.39
CA SER A 37 6.26 -5.26 3.78
C SER A 37 4.74 -5.22 3.75
N ILE A 38 4.13 -6.39 3.56
CA ILE A 38 2.68 -6.59 3.50
C ILE A 38 2.26 -7.69 4.47
N TYR A 39 1.13 -7.48 5.15
CA TYR A 39 0.52 -8.46 6.04
C TYR A 39 -0.97 -8.56 5.72
N VAL A 40 -1.50 -9.78 5.73
CA VAL A 40 -2.93 -10.05 5.59
C VAL A 40 -3.41 -10.71 6.87
N ASP A 41 -4.41 -10.13 7.52
CA ASP A 41 -4.94 -10.66 8.77
C ASP A 41 -5.94 -11.81 8.53
N SER A 42 -6.42 -12.43 9.62
CA SER A 42 -7.40 -13.51 9.54
C SER A 42 -8.78 -13.10 9.03
N ASN A 43 -9.07 -11.80 8.98
CA ASN A 43 -10.31 -11.24 8.45
C ASN A 43 -10.18 -10.85 6.96
N GLY A 44 -8.99 -11.04 6.36
CA GLY A 44 -8.72 -10.67 4.98
C GLY A 44 -8.31 -9.21 4.80
N LYS A 45 -8.10 -8.45 5.88
CA LYS A 45 -7.63 -7.08 5.81
C LYS A 45 -6.17 -7.03 5.40
N VAL A 46 -5.80 -6.05 4.59
CA VAL A 46 -4.44 -5.91 4.05
C VAL A 46 -3.77 -4.70 4.65
N TYR A 47 -2.60 -4.93 5.24
CA TYR A 47 -1.77 -3.92 5.85
C TYR A 47 -0.45 -3.79 5.08
N VAL A 48 -0.03 -2.55 4.82
CA VAL A 48 1.27 -2.27 4.24
C VAL A 48 2.07 -1.39 5.18
N THR A 49 3.33 -1.77 5.37
CA THR A 49 4.32 -1.04 6.17
C THR A 49 5.40 -0.49 5.26
N GLY A 50 5.97 0.64 5.63
CA GLY A 50 7.16 1.14 4.98
C GLY A 50 7.55 2.52 5.49
N GLU A 51 8.17 3.30 4.61
CA GLU A 51 8.62 4.65 4.91
C GLU A 51 8.11 5.65 3.88
N SER A 52 7.81 6.87 4.34
CA SER A 52 7.36 7.97 3.52
C SER A 52 8.19 9.22 3.80
N TYR A 53 8.53 9.97 2.75
CA TYR A 53 9.06 11.30 2.89
C TYR A 53 7.98 12.23 3.41
N ASN A 54 8.30 13.00 4.45
CA ASN A 54 7.45 14.07 4.93
C ASN A 54 7.83 15.44 4.34
N ASN A 55 7.03 16.46 4.67
CA ASN A 55 7.24 17.84 4.21
C ASN A 55 8.58 18.46 4.66
N SER A 56 9.28 17.84 5.61
CA SER A 56 10.60 18.26 6.10
C SER A 56 11.74 17.44 5.50
N SER A 57 11.47 16.65 4.46
CA SER A 57 12.44 15.75 3.80
C SER A 57 13.02 14.66 4.71
N ASN A 58 12.32 14.31 5.79
CA ASN A 58 12.67 13.18 6.65
C ASN A 58 11.83 11.94 6.29
N TYR A 59 12.33 10.76 6.65
CA TYR A 59 11.59 9.52 6.55
C TYR A 59 10.76 9.28 7.82
N ASP A 60 9.46 9.11 7.64
CA ASP A 60 8.55 8.65 8.67
C ASP A 60 8.10 7.22 8.36
N MET A 61 8.09 6.36 9.38
CA MET A 61 7.51 5.03 9.25
C MET A 61 5.98 5.13 9.18
N TYR A 62 5.37 4.25 8.38
CA TYR A 62 3.93 4.11 8.35
C TYR A 62 3.50 2.65 8.41
N VAL A 63 2.29 2.45 8.93
CA VAL A 63 1.49 1.25 8.75
C VAL A 63 0.09 1.72 8.35
N ILE A 64 -0.42 1.23 7.23
CA ILE A 64 -1.75 1.57 6.74
C ILE A 64 -2.53 0.31 6.38
N GLU A 65 -3.82 0.30 6.72
CA GLU A 65 -4.80 -0.64 6.18
C GLU A 65 -5.22 -0.13 4.80
N ILE A 66 -5.16 -0.98 3.78
CA ILE A 66 -5.52 -0.64 2.40
C ILE A 66 -6.77 -1.38 1.91
N GLU A 67 -7.23 -2.37 2.67
CA GLU A 67 -8.50 -3.08 2.50
C GLU A 67 -8.88 -3.81 3.80
#